data_AF-A0A949PA10-F1
#
_entry.id   AF-A0A949PA10-F1
#
_cell.length_a   1.000
_cell.length_b   1.000
_cell.length_c   1.000
_cell.angle_alpha   90.00
_cell.angle_beta   90.00
_cell.angle_gamma   90.00
#
_symmetry.space_group_name_H-M   'P 1'
#
loop_
_entity.id
_entity.type
_entity.pdbx_description
1 polymer ?
#
loop_
_entity_poly.entity_id
_entity_poly.type
_entity_poly.pdbx_seq_one_letter_code
_entity_poly.pdbx_strand_id
1 'polypeptide(L)'
;MDSTQPLVAGASATVTLSERDSKLLLADFDLPVVDERFVNDPAAAGTAADELGYPVVAKLNGDAIAHKTERGLVRLQLNDRAAAEHAATELLSAARPDDGDVTVLIAPMVAGARELIVGLLRDPQFGPTVMLGIGGIFAEAIADVVFRPAPIDAATAAAMIEDLATQQILGEFRGEAAVNR
;
A
#
# COMPACT_ATOMS: atom_id res chain seq x y z
N MET A 1 3.80 26.45 -48.07
CA MET A 1 3.27 25.11 -47.77
C MET A 1 4.00 24.61 -46.55
N ASP A 2 3.65 25.18 -45.40
CA ASP A 2 4.23 24.84 -44.11
C ASP A 2 3.39 23.72 -43.51
N SER A 3 4.02 22.61 -43.18
CA SER A 3 3.36 21.35 -42.80
C SER A 3 3.63 21.08 -41.33
N THR A 4 2.81 21.69 -40.47
CA THR A 4 2.60 21.25 -39.09
C THR A 4 2.01 19.84 -39.10
N GLN A 5 2.85 18.83 -38.86
CA GLN A 5 2.38 17.53 -38.42
C GLN A 5 2.09 17.60 -36.90
N PRO A 6 0.94 17.10 -36.44
CA PRO A 6 0.66 17.03 -35.01
C PRO A 6 1.54 15.96 -34.37
N LEU A 7 2.15 16.32 -33.24
CA LEU A 7 2.84 15.38 -32.36
C LEU A 7 1.77 14.45 -31.75
N VAL A 8 1.64 13.25 -32.30
CA VAL A 8 0.79 12.22 -31.71
C VAL A 8 1.47 11.75 -30.42
N ALA A 9 1.04 12.32 -29.29
CA ALA A 9 1.36 11.81 -27.97
C ALA A 9 0.70 10.43 -27.84
N GLY A 10 1.50 9.37 -28.03
CA GLY A 10 1.08 8.02 -27.70
C GLY A 10 0.81 7.96 -26.20
N ALA A 11 -0.46 7.88 -25.82
CA ALA A 11 -0.84 7.54 -24.46
C ALA A 11 -0.33 6.12 -24.18
N SER A 12 0.80 6.03 -23.48
CA SER A 12 1.22 4.76 -22.87
C SER A 12 0.11 4.35 -21.92
N ALA A 13 -0.51 3.20 -22.17
CA ALA A 13 -1.51 2.65 -21.27
C ALA A 13 -0.85 2.45 -19.89
N THR A 14 -1.34 3.17 -18.89
CA THR A 14 -0.94 2.96 -17.50
C THR A 14 -1.60 1.68 -17.01
N VAL A 15 -0.78 0.69 -16.64
CA VAL A 15 -1.25 -0.55 -16.03
C VAL A 15 -1.13 -0.41 -14.51
N THR A 16 -2.19 -0.75 -13.80
CA THR A 16 -2.15 -0.89 -12.34
C THR A 16 -1.59 -2.25 -12.01
N LEU A 17 -0.54 -2.29 -11.18
CA LEU A 17 0.07 -3.54 -10.72
C LEU A 17 -0.71 -4.10 -9.52
N SER A 18 -0.66 -5.42 -9.34
CA SER A 18 -1.13 -6.06 -8.10
C SER A 18 -0.34 -5.58 -6.88
N GLU A 19 -0.85 -5.84 -5.68
CA GLU A 19 -0.14 -5.54 -4.43
C GLU A 19 1.22 -6.27 -4.38
N ARG A 20 1.26 -7.51 -4.90
CA ARG A 20 2.48 -8.30 -5.06
C ARG A 20 3.50 -7.61 -5.96
N ASP A 21 3.10 -7.31 -7.19
CA ASP A 21 4.04 -6.80 -8.20
C ASP A 21 4.50 -5.38 -7.86
N SER A 22 3.61 -4.58 -7.25
CA SER A 22 3.97 -3.26 -6.72
C SER A 22 5.07 -3.36 -5.67
N LYS A 23 4.97 -4.30 -4.71
CA LYS A 23 5.99 -4.48 -3.67
C LYS A 23 7.28 -5.08 -4.21
N LEU A 24 7.21 -6.00 -5.17
CA LEU A 24 8.39 -6.52 -5.86
C LEU A 24 9.15 -5.41 -6.59
N LEU A 25 8.43 -4.50 -7.25
CA LEU A 25 9.04 -3.32 -7.89
C LEU A 25 9.70 -2.40 -6.86
N LEU A 26 9.10 -2.24 -5.68
CA LEU A 26 9.62 -1.38 -4.61
C LEU A 26 10.77 -2.02 -3.81
N ALA A 27 10.92 -3.34 -3.85
CA ALA A 27 11.95 -4.07 -3.12
C ALA A 27 13.38 -3.66 -3.53
N ASP A 28 13.56 -3.20 -4.78
CA ASP A 28 14.84 -2.71 -5.30
C ASP A 28 15.26 -1.34 -4.72
N PHE A 29 14.39 -0.69 -3.93
CA PHE A 29 14.60 0.65 -3.39
C PHE A 29 14.79 0.70 -1.87
N ASP A 30 15.14 -0.44 -1.24
CA ASP A 30 15.36 -0.56 0.22
C ASP A 30 14.17 -0.07 1.08
N LEU A 31 12.96 -0.09 0.52
CA LEU A 31 11.75 0.29 1.23
C LEU A 31 11.34 -0.85 2.19
N PRO A 32 11.16 -0.57 3.49
CA PRO A 32 10.75 -1.59 4.44
C PRO A 32 9.32 -2.04 4.10
N VAL A 33 9.19 -3.29 3.70
CA VAL A 33 7.91 -3.99 3.50
C VAL A 33 7.79 -5.11 4.51
N VAL A 34 6.55 -5.39 4.95
CA VAL A 34 6.28 -6.54 5.83
C VAL A 34 6.61 -7.84 5.12
N ASP A 35 7.15 -8.81 5.85
CA ASP A 35 7.35 -10.14 5.30
C ASP A 35 5.99 -10.79 5.03
N GLU A 36 5.79 -11.30 3.81
CA GLU A 36 4.49 -11.81 3.39
C GLU A 36 4.61 -13.05 2.50
N ARG A 37 3.54 -13.84 2.44
CA ARG A 37 3.46 -15.07 1.65
C ARG A 37 2.25 -14.99 0.74
N PHE A 38 2.42 -15.40 -0.51
CA PHE A 38 1.33 -15.57 -1.48
C PHE A 38 1.06 -17.07 -1.63
N VAL A 39 -0.16 -17.47 -1.32
CA VAL A 39 -0.55 -18.89 -1.28
C VAL A 39 -1.81 -19.13 -2.13
N ASN A 40 -1.95 -20.34 -2.64
CA ASN A 40 -3.02 -20.69 -3.58
C ASN A 40 -4.15 -21.51 -2.93
N ASP A 41 -3.97 -21.96 -1.69
CA ASP A 41 -4.92 -22.84 -1.02
C ASP A 41 -4.95 -22.58 0.49
N PRO A 42 -6.03 -23.00 1.18
CA PRO A 42 -6.18 -22.84 2.62
C PRO A 42 -5.05 -23.46 3.43
N ALA A 43 -4.61 -24.68 3.13
CA ALA A 43 -3.62 -25.38 3.94
C ALA A 43 -2.25 -24.68 3.89
N ALA A 44 -1.88 -24.14 2.72
CA ALA A 44 -0.72 -23.29 2.55
C ALA A 44 -0.86 -21.97 3.34
N ALA A 45 -2.06 -21.39 3.44
CA ALA A 45 -2.31 -20.20 4.27
C ALA A 45 -2.08 -20.46 5.76
N GLY A 46 -2.53 -21.62 6.26
CA GLY A 46 -2.26 -22.04 7.63
C GLY A 46 -0.75 -22.18 7.90
N THR A 47 -0.02 -22.83 6.99
CA THR A 47 1.44 -23.01 7.09
C THR A 47 2.17 -21.66 7.07
N ALA A 48 1.81 -20.77 6.16
CA ALA A 48 2.38 -19.43 6.08
C ALA A 48 2.14 -18.62 7.37
N ALA A 49 0.95 -18.76 7.97
CA ALA A 49 0.61 -18.08 9.22
C ALA A 49 1.43 -18.62 10.41
N ASP A 50 1.66 -19.95 10.47
CA ASP A 50 2.51 -20.56 11.48
C ASP A 50 3.97 -20.05 11.38
N GLU A 51 4.47 -19.85 10.15
CA GLU A 51 5.82 -19.35 9.89
C GLU A 51 5.98 -17.86 10.23
N LEU A 52 4.99 -17.03 9.90
CA LEU A 52 5.03 -15.58 10.09
C LEU A 52 4.74 -15.15 11.54
N GLY A 53 4.02 -15.99 12.29
CA GLY A 53 3.59 -15.69 13.65
C GLY A 53 2.32 -14.83 13.71
N TYR A 54 1.55 -15.01 14.79
CA TYR A 54 0.22 -14.43 14.97
C TYR A 54 0.25 -13.12 15.77
N PRO A 55 -0.74 -12.21 15.57
CA PRO A 55 -1.82 -12.30 14.59
C PRO A 55 -1.37 -11.99 13.15
N VAL A 56 -2.01 -12.64 12.18
CA VAL A 56 -1.83 -12.36 10.75
C VAL A 56 -3.08 -11.73 10.12
N VAL A 57 -2.89 -11.15 8.94
CA VAL A 57 -3.93 -10.71 8.01
C VAL A 57 -3.95 -11.64 6.78
N ALA A 58 -5.14 -11.91 6.25
CA ALA A 58 -5.31 -12.52 4.93
C ALA A 58 -6.01 -11.54 3.97
N LYS A 59 -5.51 -11.42 2.74
CA LYS A 59 -6.11 -10.58 1.68
C LYS A 59 -6.23 -11.35 0.38
N LEU A 60 -7.34 -11.21 -0.34
CA LEU A 60 -7.39 -11.69 -1.72
C LEU A 60 -6.50 -10.79 -2.59
N ASN A 61 -5.63 -11.40 -3.38
CA ASN A 61 -4.68 -10.72 -4.24
C ASN A 61 -4.87 -11.17 -5.70
N GLY A 62 -4.92 -10.19 -6.61
CA GLY A 62 -5.03 -10.38 -8.06
C GLY A 62 -4.87 -9.03 -8.75
N ASP A 63 -4.51 -9.04 -10.03
CA ASP A 63 -4.18 -7.82 -10.80
C ASP A 63 -5.36 -6.85 -10.93
N ALA A 64 -6.59 -7.38 -11.00
CA ALA A 64 -7.81 -6.59 -11.08
C ALA A 64 -8.41 -6.24 -9.68
N ILE A 65 -7.69 -6.49 -8.58
CA ILE A 65 -8.17 -6.29 -7.21
C ILE A 65 -7.46 -5.11 -6.51
N ALA A 66 -7.96 -3.89 -6.72
CA ALA A 66 -7.49 -2.69 -6.03
C ALA A 66 -8.27 -2.42 -4.71
N HIS A 67 -9.58 -2.21 -4.81
CA HIS A 67 -10.50 -1.85 -3.70
C HIS A 67 -10.92 -3.07 -2.86
N LYS A 68 -9.95 -3.67 -2.16
CA LYS A 68 -10.12 -4.92 -1.38
C LYS A 68 -11.11 -4.74 -0.23
N THR A 69 -10.99 -3.65 0.53
CA THR A 69 -11.77 -3.42 1.76
C THR A 69 -13.25 -3.25 1.46
N GLU A 70 -13.59 -2.48 0.43
CA GLU A 70 -14.96 -2.21 -0.03
C GLU A 70 -15.66 -3.49 -0.49
N ARG A 71 -14.87 -4.46 -0.98
CA ARG A 71 -15.33 -5.79 -1.39
C ARG A 71 -15.30 -6.82 -0.26
N GLY A 72 -14.87 -6.45 0.95
CA GLY A 72 -14.69 -7.39 2.05
C GLY A 72 -13.66 -8.47 1.75
N LEU A 73 -12.62 -8.16 0.99
CA LEU A 73 -11.54 -9.08 0.59
C LEU A 73 -10.32 -9.03 1.52
N VAL A 74 -10.54 -8.60 2.75
CA VAL A 74 -9.54 -8.55 3.82
C VAL A 74 -10.10 -9.24 5.05
N ARG A 75 -9.27 -10.04 5.73
CA ARG A 75 -9.56 -10.69 7.02
C ARG A 75 -8.44 -10.36 7.98
N LEU A 76 -8.77 -9.69 9.08
CA LEU A 76 -7.82 -9.21 10.08
C LEU A 76 -7.86 -10.09 11.33
N GLN A 77 -6.87 -9.92 12.22
CA GLN A 77 -6.84 -10.54 13.54
C GLN A 77 -6.98 -12.07 13.52
N LEU A 78 -6.31 -12.72 12.57
CA LEU A 78 -6.28 -14.17 12.48
C LEU A 78 -5.25 -14.66 13.50
N ASN A 79 -5.71 -15.28 14.59
CA ASN A 79 -4.89 -15.58 15.77
C ASN A 79 -4.37 -17.02 15.82
N ASP A 80 -4.80 -17.85 14.88
CA ASP A 80 -4.39 -19.26 14.79
C ASP A 80 -4.51 -19.79 13.36
N ARG A 81 -3.99 -21.01 13.18
CA ARG A 81 -3.95 -21.73 11.90
C ARG A 81 -5.34 -21.92 11.32
N ALA A 82 -6.31 -22.33 12.14
CA ALA A 82 -7.66 -22.61 11.67
C ALA A 82 -8.37 -21.34 11.16
N ALA A 83 -8.17 -20.21 11.83
CA ALA A 83 -8.66 -18.91 11.40
C ALA A 83 -8.04 -18.49 10.05
N ALA A 84 -6.73 -18.73 9.85
CA ALA A 84 -6.05 -18.46 8.59
C ALA A 84 -6.56 -19.34 7.43
N GLU A 85 -6.71 -20.65 7.63
CA GLU A 85 -7.25 -21.58 6.64
C GLU A 85 -8.71 -21.23 6.28
N HIS A 86 -9.52 -20.89 7.28
CA HIS A 86 -10.91 -20.49 7.08
C HIS A 86 -11.02 -19.18 6.29
N ALA A 87 -10.26 -18.17 6.68
CA ALA A 87 -10.19 -16.89 5.96
C ALA A 87 -9.76 -17.08 4.49
N ALA A 88 -8.76 -17.91 4.22
CA ALA A 88 -8.31 -18.19 2.86
C ALA A 88 -9.41 -18.88 2.03
N THR A 89 -10.16 -19.81 2.62
CA THR A 89 -11.31 -20.46 1.95
C THR A 89 -12.36 -19.44 1.56
N GLU A 90 -12.75 -18.56 2.49
CA GLU A 90 -13.74 -17.51 2.22
C GLU A 90 -13.26 -16.56 1.11
N LEU A 91 -12.02 -16.10 1.19
CA LEU A 91 -11.44 -15.15 0.22
C LEU A 91 -11.39 -15.75 -1.19
N LEU A 92 -10.89 -16.97 -1.34
CA LEU A 92 -10.84 -17.65 -2.63
C LEU A 92 -12.24 -17.88 -3.20
N SER A 93 -13.23 -18.20 -2.35
CA SER A 93 -14.62 -18.35 -2.79
C SER A 93 -15.31 -17.04 -3.21
N ALA A 94 -14.79 -15.89 -2.74
CA ALA A 94 -15.31 -14.57 -3.06
C ALA A 94 -14.74 -13.98 -4.36
N ALA A 95 -13.78 -14.67 -4.98
CA ALA A 95 -13.20 -14.29 -6.26
C ALA A 95 -14.27 -14.29 -7.38
N ARG A 96 -14.17 -13.32 -8.28
CA ARG A 96 -15.06 -13.15 -9.43
C ARG A 96 -14.28 -13.47 -10.72
N PRO A 97 -14.96 -13.86 -11.81
CA PRO A 97 -14.27 -14.11 -13.09
C PRO A 97 -13.42 -12.93 -13.57
N ASP A 98 -13.91 -11.70 -13.36
CA ASP A 98 -13.21 -10.46 -13.76
C ASP A 98 -11.97 -10.16 -12.90
N ASP A 99 -11.77 -10.87 -11.78
CA ASP A 99 -10.56 -10.74 -10.97
C ASP A 99 -9.34 -11.41 -11.60
N GLY A 100 -9.56 -12.32 -12.56
CA GLY A 100 -8.52 -13.13 -13.18
C GLY A 100 -7.95 -14.19 -12.23
N ASP A 101 -6.66 -14.47 -12.37
CA ASP A 101 -5.95 -15.38 -11.48
C ASP A 101 -5.75 -14.72 -10.11
N VAL A 102 -6.16 -15.43 -9.05
CA VAL A 102 -6.12 -14.91 -7.68
C VAL A 102 -5.33 -15.82 -6.75
N THR A 103 -4.78 -15.20 -5.71
CA THR A 103 -4.05 -15.83 -4.61
C THR A 103 -4.47 -15.20 -3.29
N VAL A 104 -4.07 -15.78 -2.16
CA VAL A 104 -4.23 -15.16 -0.84
C VAL A 104 -2.87 -14.66 -0.36
N LEU A 105 -2.80 -13.38 0.01
CA LEU A 105 -1.66 -12.80 0.71
C LEU A 105 -1.85 -13.02 2.22
N ILE A 106 -0.87 -13.64 2.87
CA ILE A 106 -0.76 -13.74 4.33
C ILE A 106 0.41 -12.88 4.79
N ALA A 107 0.18 -12.01 5.77
CA ALA A 107 1.22 -11.14 6.34
C ALA A 107 1.00 -10.93 7.84
N PRO A 108 2.05 -10.62 8.62
CA PRO A 108 1.92 -10.20 10.02
C PRO A 108 1.02 -8.97 10.13
N MET A 109 0.19 -8.93 11.18
CA MET A 109 -0.62 -7.76 11.48
C MET A 109 0.22 -6.73 12.24
N VAL A 110 0.76 -5.74 11.53
CA VAL A 110 1.50 -4.63 12.14
C VAL A 110 0.52 -3.67 12.81
N ALA A 111 0.78 -3.35 14.07
CA ALA A 111 0.08 -2.30 14.80
C ALA A 111 0.93 -1.02 14.83
N GLY A 112 0.29 0.12 14.62
CA GLY A 112 0.89 1.43 14.76
C GLY A 112 -0.16 2.45 15.18
N ALA A 113 0.24 3.39 16.03
CA ALA A 113 -0.63 4.48 16.47
C ALA A 113 -0.68 5.64 15.44
N ARG A 114 0.20 5.62 14.45
CA ARG A 114 0.42 6.71 13.50
C ARG A 114 0.59 6.13 12.12
N GLU A 115 -0.21 6.63 11.20
CA GLU A 115 -0.17 6.27 9.79
C GLU A 115 0.26 7.48 8.99
N LEU A 116 1.17 7.28 8.05
CA LEU A 116 1.62 8.27 7.09
C LEU A 116 1.39 7.70 5.69
N ILE A 117 1.20 8.59 4.72
CA ILE A 117 1.07 8.23 3.32
C ILE A 117 2.16 8.93 2.51
N VAL A 118 2.80 8.18 1.63
CA VAL A 118 3.72 8.70 0.62
C VAL A 118 3.20 8.30 -0.74
N GLY A 119 3.14 9.26 -1.66
CA GLY A 119 2.68 9.06 -3.02
C GLY A 119 3.68 9.61 -4.03
N LEU A 120 3.70 9.00 -5.22
CA LEU A 120 4.41 9.52 -6.39
C LEU A 120 3.41 9.67 -7.52
N LEU A 121 3.27 10.89 -8.03
CA LEU A 121 2.41 11.20 -9.17
C LEU A 121 3.19 11.94 -10.25
N ARG A 122 2.64 12.01 -11.47
CA ARG A 122 3.16 12.91 -12.51
C ARG A 122 2.21 14.09 -12.64
N ASP A 123 2.66 15.23 -12.13
CA ASP A 123 1.97 16.49 -12.34
C ASP A 123 2.12 16.96 -13.81
N PRO A 124 1.07 17.48 -14.46
CA PRO A 124 1.14 17.92 -15.86
C PRO A 124 2.13 19.06 -16.13
N GLN A 125 2.41 19.89 -15.13
CA GLN A 125 3.28 21.06 -15.25
C GLN A 125 4.67 20.78 -14.67
N PHE A 126 4.74 20.10 -13.53
CA PHE A 126 5.98 19.89 -12.77
C PHE A 126 6.60 18.50 -12.97
N GLY A 127 5.91 17.58 -13.63
CA GLY A 127 6.40 16.22 -13.84
C GLY A 127 6.33 15.37 -12.55
N PRO A 128 7.25 14.40 -12.36
CA PRO A 128 7.26 13.54 -11.18
C PRO A 128 7.25 14.36 -9.88
N THR A 129 6.26 14.12 -9.03
CA THR A 129 5.99 14.89 -7.81
C THR A 129 5.71 13.93 -6.67
N VAL A 130 6.41 14.11 -5.56
CA VAL A 130 6.25 13.34 -4.33
C VAL A 130 5.22 14.03 -3.44
N MET A 131 4.32 13.24 -2.89
CA MET A 131 3.35 13.61 -1.85
C MET A 131 3.76 12.95 -0.53
N LEU A 132 3.71 13.71 0.57
CA LEU A 132 3.75 13.19 1.93
C LEU A 132 2.51 13.68 2.67
N GLY A 133 1.91 12.85 3.52
CA GLY A 133 0.77 13.27 4.34
C GLY A 133 0.44 12.33 5.49
N ILE A 134 -0.60 12.70 6.24
CA ILE A 134 -1.19 11.85 7.26
C ILE A 134 -2.01 10.73 6.60
N GLY A 135 -1.75 9.49 7.01
CA GLY A 135 -2.40 8.29 6.50
C GLY A 135 -3.59 7.83 7.34
N GLY A 136 -4.02 6.59 7.09
CA GLY A 136 -5.10 5.94 7.80
C GLY A 136 -6.50 6.42 7.42
N ILE A 137 -7.49 5.99 8.21
CA ILE A 137 -8.92 6.20 7.92
C ILE A 137 -9.34 7.67 7.85
N PHE A 138 -8.52 8.57 8.40
CA PHE A 138 -8.80 10.01 8.42
C PHE A 138 -8.01 10.78 7.36
N ALA A 139 -7.21 10.12 6.52
CA ALA A 139 -6.36 10.78 5.51
C ALA A 139 -7.16 11.76 4.64
N GLU A 140 -8.30 11.32 4.09
CA GLU A 140 -9.17 12.15 3.25
C GLU A 140 -9.86 13.29 4.02
N ALA A 141 -10.20 13.05 5.29
CA ALA A 141 -10.92 14.02 6.11
C ALA A 141 -9.99 15.11 6.67
N ILE A 142 -8.76 14.75 7.02
CA ILE A 142 -7.73 15.68 7.52
C ILE A 142 -7.10 16.44 6.35
N ALA A 143 -6.84 15.75 5.23
CA ALA A 143 -6.24 16.31 4.01
C ALA A 143 -4.94 17.11 4.25
N ASP A 144 -4.16 16.71 5.26
CA ASP A 144 -2.87 17.30 5.58
C ASP A 144 -1.78 16.61 4.74
N VAL A 145 -1.50 17.22 3.59
CA VAL A 145 -0.57 16.73 2.58
C VAL A 145 0.33 17.85 2.09
N VAL A 146 1.57 17.51 1.76
CA VAL A 146 2.56 18.39 1.15
C VAL A 146 3.12 17.76 -0.12
N PHE A 147 3.47 18.60 -1.09
CA PHE A 147 3.99 18.17 -2.38
C PHE A 147 5.34 18.81 -2.67
N ARG A 148 6.23 18.05 -3.32
CA ARG A 148 7.49 18.55 -3.88
C ARG A 148 7.82 17.85 -5.20
N PRO A 149 8.30 18.59 -6.24
CA PRO A 149 8.82 17.97 -7.45
C PRO A 149 10.02 17.08 -7.13
N ALA A 150 10.11 15.91 -7.76
CA ALA A 150 11.28 15.05 -7.67
C ALA A 150 12.44 15.61 -8.55
N PRO A 151 13.71 15.33 -8.21
CA PRO A 151 14.18 14.48 -7.10
C PRO A 151 14.08 15.15 -5.72
N ILE A 152 13.88 14.32 -4.69
CA ILE A 152 13.84 14.73 -3.28
C ILE A 152 15.15 14.32 -2.61
N ASP A 153 15.86 15.29 -2.03
CA ASP A 153 17.00 15.04 -1.16
C ASP A 153 16.57 15.02 0.33
N ALA A 154 17.49 14.64 1.22
CA ALA A 154 17.20 14.53 2.64
C ALA A 154 16.73 15.86 3.27
N ALA A 155 17.28 17.00 2.83
CA ALA A 155 16.88 18.32 3.31
C ALA A 155 15.44 18.65 2.88
N THR A 156 15.09 18.35 1.63
CA THR A 156 13.74 18.54 1.10
C THR A 156 12.75 17.61 1.80
N ALA A 157 13.12 16.35 2.04
CA ALA A 157 12.28 15.41 2.79
C ALA A 157 12.02 15.89 4.23
N ALA A 158 13.05 16.37 4.92
CA ALA A 158 12.90 16.93 6.27
C ALA A 158 11.97 18.15 6.26
N ALA A 159 12.12 19.06 5.30
CA ALA A 159 11.24 20.21 5.13
C ALA A 159 9.78 19.79 4.83
N MET A 160 9.57 18.75 4.03
CA MET A 160 8.23 18.19 3.80
C MET A 160 7.60 17.68 5.11
N ILE A 161 8.37 17.00 5.97
CA ILE A 161 7.87 16.54 7.27
C ILE A 161 7.50 17.74 8.15
N GLU A 162 8.30 18.82 8.16
CA GLU A 162 8.05 20.03 8.94
C GLU A 162 6.84 20.84 8.46
N ASP A 163 6.55 20.80 7.16
CA ASP A 163 5.45 21.54 6.53
C ASP A 163 4.07 20.91 6.76
N LEU A 164 3.98 19.66 7.25
CA LEU A 164 2.70 19.07 7.65
C LEU A 164 2.06 19.89 8.77
N ALA A 165 0.78 20.20 8.65
CA ALA A 165 0.07 21.00 9.67
C ALA A 165 -0.05 20.24 11.01
N THR A 166 -0.15 18.92 10.96
CA THR A 166 -0.41 18.05 12.11
C THR A 166 0.90 17.69 12.85
N GLN A 167 1.80 18.65 13.10
CA GLN A 167 3.10 18.38 13.74
C GLN A 167 3.01 17.66 15.09
N GLN A 168 1.94 17.89 15.86
CA GLN A 168 1.77 17.30 17.19
C GLN A 168 1.68 15.76 17.15
N ILE A 169 1.15 15.17 16.07
CA ILE A 169 1.08 13.70 15.95
C ILE A 169 2.44 13.07 15.65
N LEU A 170 3.40 13.87 15.15
CA LEU A 170 4.75 13.41 14.82
C LEU A 170 5.68 13.43 16.05
N GLY A 171 5.37 14.27 17.04
CA GLY A 171 6.09 14.35 18.30
C GLY A 171 5.67 13.28 19.32
N GLU A 172 6.08 13.46 20.57
CA GLU A 172 5.55 12.65 21.67
C GLU A 172 4.07 12.96 21.88
N PHE A 173 3.22 11.93 21.94
CA PHE A 173 1.77 12.12 22.05
C PHE A 173 1.11 10.96 22.79
N ARG A 174 0.39 11.27 23.88
CA ARG A 174 -0.42 10.31 24.66
C ARG A 174 0.30 9.00 25.01
N GLY A 175 1.58 9.07 25.39
CA GLY A 175 2.38 7.90 25.78
C GLY A 175 3.12 7.21 24.64
N GLU A 176 2.93 7.66 23.39
CA GLU A 176 3.71 7.24 22.23
C GLU A 176 4.95 8.12 22.06
N ALA A 177 6.10 7.49 21.86
CA ALA A 177 7.37 8.19 21.56
C ALA A 177 7.26 8.94 20.23
N ALA A 178 8.10 9.96 19.98
CA ALA A 178 8.13 10.65 18.69
C ALA A 178 8.40 9.70 17.51
N VAL A 179 7.90 10.05 16.32
CA VAL A 179 8.19 9.25 15.11
C VAL A 179 9.69 9.31 14.79
N ASN A 180 10.21 8.25 14.15
CA ASN A 180 11.56 8.29 13.59
C ASN A 180 11.53 9.19 12.34
N ARG A 181 12.27 10.30 12.36
CA ARG A 181 12.34 11.29 11.29
C ARG A 181 13.61 11.10 10.47
#